data_AF-A0A852FIL5-F1
#
_entry.id   AF-A0A852FIL5-F1
#
_cell.length_a   1.000
_cell.length_b   1.000
_cell.length_c   1.000
_cell.angle_alpha   90.00
_cell.angle_beta   90.00
_cell.angle_gamma   90.00
#
_symmetry.space_group_name_H-M   'P 1'
#
loop_
_entity.id
_entity.type
_entity.pdbx_description
1 polymer ?
#
loop_
_entity_poly.entity_id
_entity_poly.type
_entity_poly.pdbx_seq_one_letter_code
_entity_poly.pdbx_strand_id
1 'polypeptide(L)'
;QLLGNQDHIKVELEKLKKTHDEQQQKLEERVLVLGKELEEAKGAIGASRCRLAEQSAVLLTSQGQLQEMEAENSRLQLQLKELNEEYRSRLAQYIRDVASYMDSKPNSVTGPSKAPAGHAAMRSFVDSMLRDIRASYKSREEQLARAARGYKKRMKVLAKKHENLLIAYGLQREQIRSLGSSAMDCGPAELHLSITDPELLTNSSRELNRLRQEKAKLEMQLQELQQGLALVSGQDLHELFCHRQPDEQGWAEVRKKLREFTLNTQENLEQQRSQLLTRAVMAEEQVLELQGYIDQHLAR
;
A
#
# COMPACT_ATOMS: atom_id res chain seq x y z
N GLN A 1 50.65 21.25 79.21
CA GLN A 1 49.81 20.29 78.47
C GLN A 1 48.55 20.92 77.84
N LEU A 2 48.36 22.25 77.88
CA LEU A 2 47.13 22.91 77.37
C LEU A 2 47.13 23.20 75.85
N LEU A 3 48.30 23.40 75.23
CA LEU A 3 48.41 23.70 73.79
C LEU A 3 48.02 22.52 72.89
N GLY A 4 48.33 21.28 73.29
CA GLY A 4 47.98 20.08 72.52
C GLY A 4 46.47 19.84 72.41
N ASN A 5 45.67 20.32 73.36
CA ASN A 5 44.21 20.20 73.32
C ASN A 5 43.57 21.22 72.36
N GLN A 6 44.16 22.41 72.23
CA GLN A 6 43.67 23.46 71.34
C GLN A 6 43.86 23.08 69.87
N ASP A 7 45.01 22.51 69.52
CA ASP A 7 45.27 22.01 68.17
C ASP A 7 44.38 20.82 67.83
N HIS A 8 44.13 19.93 68.80
CA HIS A 8 43.22 18.79 68.61
C HIS A 8 41.78 19.24 68.32
N ILE A 9 41.24 20.19 69.10
CA ILE A 9 39.90 20.75 68.87
C ILE A 9 39.79 21.42 67.50
N LYS A 10 40.84 22.12 67.07
CA LYS A 10 40.88 22.77 65.75
C LYS A 10 40.82 21.76 64.61
N VAL A 11 41.57 20.66 64.73
CA VAL A 11 41.55 19.56 63.74
C VAL A 11 40.18 18.89 63.68
N GLU A 12 39.54 18.64 64.81
CA GLU A 12 38.19 18.06 64.85
C GLU A 12 37.12 19.01 64.26
N LEU A 13 37.24 20.32 64.51
CA LEU A 13 36.39 21.35 63.88
C LEU A 13 36.56 21.39 62.36
N GLU A 14 37.80 21.32 61.86
CA GLU A 14 38.06 21.27 60.42
C GLU A 14 37.51 20.00 59.77
N LYS A 15 37.61 18.85 60.45
CA LYS A 15 36.97 17.61 59.99
C LYS A 15 35.45 17.76 59.93
N LEU A 16 34.83 18.26 61.00
CA LEU A 16 33.38 18.47 61.04
C LEU A 16 32.91 19.41 59.93
N LYS A 17 33.63 20.52 59.72
CA LYS A 17 33.34 21.46 58.64
C LYS A 17 33.42 20.78 57.27
N LYS A 18 34.49 20.03 57.00
CA LYS A 18 34.62 19.27 55.74
C LYS A 18 33.48 18.28 55.54
N THR A 19 33.12 17.51 56.56
CA THR A 19 31.99 16.56 56.46
C THR A 19 30.66 17.27 56.21
N HIS A 20 30.46 18.46 56.77
CA HIS A 20 29.26 19.25 56.54
C HIS A 20 29.21 19.81 55.12
N ASP A 21 30.34 20.36 54.64
CA ASP A 21 30.47 20.88 53.27
C ASP A 21 30.23 19.75 52.24
N GLU A 22 30.77 18.55 52.48
CA GLU A 22 30.53 17.36 51.64
C GLU A 22 29.06 16.93 51.65
N GLN A 23 28.40 16.94 52.80
CA GLN A 23 26.98 16.63 52.92
C GLN A 23 26.12 17.68 52.20
N GLN A 24 26.47 18.96 52.34
CA GLN A 24 25.78 20.06 51.68
C GLN A 24 25.89 19.94 50.16
N GLN A 25 27.09 19.70 49.64
CA GLN A 25 27.32 19.49 48.21
C GLN A 25 26.51 18.29 47.69
N LYS A 26 26.48 17.18 48.44
CA LYS A 26 25.69 16.00 48.06
C LYS A 26 24.19 16.27 48.01
N LEU A 27 23.67 17.12 48.90
CA LEU A 27 22.27 17.53 48.88
C LEU A 27 21.97 18.44 47.68
N GLU A 28 22.84 19.39 47.38
CA GLU A 28 22.71 20.28 46.22
C GLU A 28 22.72 19.50 44.90
N GLU A 29 23.66 18.56 44.75
CA GLU A 29 23.71 17.65 43.61
C GLU A 29 22.42 16.83 43.48
N ARG A 30 21.90 16.31 44.59
CA ARG A 30 20.65 15.53 44.58
C ARG A 30 19.43 16.37 44.22
N VAL A 31 19.36 17.62 44.68
CA VAL A 31 18.30 18.57 44.30
C VAL A 31 18.38 18.90 42.81
N LEU A 32 19.59 19.09 42.27
CA LEU A 32 19.81 19.30 40.84
C LEU A 32 19.37 18.10 40.00
N VAL A 33 19.69 16.88 40.42
CA VAL A 33 19.25 15.65 39.74
C VAL A 33 17.73 15.53 39.76
N LEU A 34 17.10 15.66 40.93
CA LEU A 34 15.64 15.60 41.05
C LEU A 34 14.93 16.71 40.26
N GLY A 35 15.52 17.90 40.17
CA GLY A 35 15.02 18.99 39.34
C GLY A 35 15.02 18.67 37.85
N LYS A 36 16.09 18.03 37.35
CA LYS A 36 16.16 17.56 35.97
C LYS A 36 15.15 16.45 35.69
N GLU A 37 15.08 15.44 36.55
CA GLU A 37 14.11 14.35 36.43
C GLU A 37 12.66 14.85 36.41
N LEU A 38 12.33 15.84 37.24
CA LEU A 38 11.01 16.45 37.26
C LEU A 38 10.67 17.17 35.95
N GLU A 39 11.62 17.90 35.38
CA GLU A 39 11.40 18.62 34.13
C GLU A 39 11.27 17.66 32.93
N GLU A 40 12.08 16.60 32.90
CA GLU A 40 11.97 15.50 31.93
C GLU A 40 10.60 14.80 32.04
N ALA A 41 10.15 14.49 33.26
CA ALA A 41 8.84 13.89 33.50
C ALA A 41 7.69 14.80 33.02
N LYS A 42 7.76 16.10 33.30
CA LYS A 42 6.77 17.08 32.79
C LYS A 42 6.78 17.15 31.26
N GLY A 43 7.95 17.15 30.64
CA GLY A 43 8.10 17.09 29.18
C GLY A 43 7.46 15.84 28.59
N ALA A 44 7.70 14.67 29.20
CA ALA A 44 7.11 13.40 28.78
C ALA A 44 5.57 13.40 28.92
N ILE A 45 5.03 13.96 30.01
CA ILE A 45 3.59 14.13 30.21
C ILE A 45 3.01 15.06 29.13
N GLY A 46 3.66 16.19 28.86
CA GLY A 46 3.24 17.12 27.80
C GLY A 46 3.19 16.45 26.43
N ALA A 47 4.23 15.71 26.06
CA ALA A 47 4.29 14.96 24.81
C ALA A 47 3.19 13.88 24.73
N SER A 48 2.92 13.16 25.84
CA SER A 48 1.82 12.19 25.90
C SER A 48 0.45 12.84 25.70
N ARG A 49 0.23 14.04 26.27
CA ARG A 49 -1.01 14.80 26.13
C ARG A 49 -1.23 15.29 24.70
N CYS A 50 -0.19 15.80 24.03
CA CYS A 50 -0.27 16.19 22.63
C CYS A 50 -0.62 15.00 21.74
N ARG A 51 0.04 13.84 21.94
CA ARG A 51 -0.27 12.60 21.21
C ARG A 51 -1.71 12.14 21.43
N LEU A 52 -2.22 12.20 22.67
CA LEU A 52 -3.62 11.86 22.95
C LEU A 52 -4.60 12.81 22.26
N ALA A 53 -4.30 14.11 22.20
CA ALA A 53 -5.12 15.08 21.49
C ALA A 53 -5.13 14.83 19.97
N GLU A 54 -3.97 14.54 19.38
CA GLU A 54 -3.85 14.16 17.97
C GLU A 54 -4.66 12.90 17.66
N GLN A 55 -4.52 11.86 18.48
CA GLN A 55 -5.29 10.61 18.34
C GLN A 55 -6.80 10.85 18.44
N SER A 56 -7.23 11.70 19.38
CA SER A 56 -8.65 12.06 19.56
C SER A 56 -9.19 12.80 18.33
N ALA A 57 -8.41 13.72 17.75
CA ALA A 57 -8.79 14.44 16.53
C ALA A 57 -8.89 13.49 15.33
N VAL A 58 -7.96 12.55 15.18
CA VAL A 58 -8.00 11.52 14.12
C VAL A 58 -9.21 10.60 14.31
N LEU A 59 -9.51 10.19 15.53
CA LEU A 59 -10.68 9.36 15.83
C LEU A 59 -11.99 10.08 15.48
N LEU A 60 -12.13 11.36 15.84
CA LEU A 60 -13.32 12.15 15.49
C LEU A 60 -13.48 12.32 13.97
N THR A 61 -12.40 12.60 13.25
CA THR A 61 -12.47 12.72 11.78
C THR A 61 -12.84 11.40 11.11
N SER A 62 -12.28 10.28 11.56
CA SER A 62 -12.64 8.95 11.06
C SER A 62 -14.09 8.56 11.39
N GLN A 63 -14.60 8.92 12.58
CA GLN A 63 -15.99 8.73 12.95
C GLN A 63 -16.94 9.54 12.05
N GLY A 64 -16.58 10.79 11.73
CA GLY A 64 -17.35 11.60 10.79
C GLY A 64 -17.40 11.00 9.39
N GLN A 65 -16.27 10.49 8.89
CA GLN A 65 -16.21 9.80 7.60
C GLN A 65 -17.06 8.53 7.59
N LEU A 66 -17.09 7.77 8.68
CA LEU A 66 -17.92 6.58 8.80
C LEU A 66 -19.41 6.92 8.70
N GLN A 67 -19.86 7.97 9.40
CA GLN A 67 -21.25 8.45 9.32
C GLN A 67 -21.62 8.93 7.91
N GLU A 68 -20.72 9.63 7.23
CA GLU A 68 -20.94 10.07 5.84
C GLU A 68 -21.10 8.86 4.91
N MET A 69 -20.22 7.86 5.01
CA MET A 69 -20.32 6.64 4.23
C MET A 69 -21.58 5.82 4.55
N GLU A 70 -22.03 5.79 5.81
CA GLU A 70 -23.30 5.17 6.22
C GLU A 70 -24.52 5.86 5.60
N ALA A 71 -24.52 7.20 5.58
CA ALA A 71 -25.56 7.98 4.92
C ALA A 71 -25.58 7.73 3.40
N GLU A 72 -24.41 7.69 2.76
CA GLU A 72 -24.30 7.34 1.35
C GLU A 72 -24.78 5.93 1.05
N ASN A 73 -24.45 4.95 1.90
CA ASN A 73 -24.92 3.57 1.76
C ASN A 73 -26.46 3.51 1.84
N SER A 74 -27.04 4.20 2.82
CA SER A 74 -28.50 4.30 2.96
C SER A 74 -29.17 4.94 1.73
N ARG A 75 -28.56 6.00 1.18
CA ARG A 75 -29.02 6.66 -0.05
C ARG A 75 -28.95 5.72 -1.25
N LEU A 76 -27.84 5.02 -1.43
CA LEU A 76 -27.66 4.06 -2.54
C LEU A 76 -28.63 2.87 -2.42
N GLN A 77 -28.92 2.41 -1.20
CA GLN A 77 -29.92 1.38 -0.97
C GLN A 77 -31.32 1.84 -1.38
N LEU A 78 -31.68 3.10 -1.09
CA LEU A 78 -32.96 3.67 -1.53
C LEU A 78 -33.03 3.73 -3.06
N GLN A 79 -32.01 4.25 -3.73
CA GLN A 79 -31.96 4.31 -5.19
C GLN A 79 -32.07 2.93 -5.84
N LEU A 80 -31.47 1.89 -5.23
CA LEU A 80 -31.61 0.52 -5.71
C LEU A 80 -33.05 0.00 -5.57
N LYS A 81 -33.75 0.34 -4.48
CA LYS A 81 -35.16 -0.02 -4.29
C LYS A 81 -36.06 0.66 -5.31
N GLU A 82 -35.87 1.96 -5.53
CA GLU A 82 -36.61 2.74 -6.54
C GLU A 82 -36.43 2.15 -7.93
N LEU A 83 -35.19 1.92 -8.35
CA LEU A 83 -34.89 1.35 -9.67
C LEU A 83 -35.48 -0.06 -9.83
N ASN A 84 -35.46 -0.89 -8.77
CA ASN A 84 -36.08 -2.21 -8.80
C ASN A 84 -37.60 -2.12 -8.95
N GLU A 85 -38.24 -1.17 -8.28
CA GLU A 85 -39.67 -0.93 -8.40
C GLU A 85 -40.06 -0.41 -9.79
N GLU A 86 -39.23 0.45 -10.40
CA GLU A 86 -39.38 0.85 -11.79
C GLU A 86 -39.30 -0.36 -12.75
N TYR A 87 -38.32 -1.25 -12.53
CA TYR A 87 -38.21 -2.48 -13.32
C TYR A 87 -39.44 -3.39 -13.17
N ARG A 88 -39.92 -3.59 -11.94
CA ARG A 88 -41.13 -4.37 -11.68
C ARG A 88 -42.36 -3.75 -12.32
N SER A 89 -42.52 -2.43 -12.20
CA SER A 89 -43.63 -1.68 -12.79
C SER A 89 -43.65 -1.79 -14.31
N ARG A 90 -42.47 -1.69 -14.95
CA ARG A 90 -42.32 -1.84 -16.39
C ARG A 90 -42.66 -3.25 -16.87
N LEU A 91 -42.17 -4.27 -16.16
CA LEU A 91 -42.51 -5.68 -16.44
C LEU A 91 -44.02 -5.95 -16.27
N ALA A 92 -44.63 -5.40 -15.22
CA ALA A 92 -46.06 -5.53 -14.99
C ALA A 92 -46.87 -4.83 -16.09
N GLN A 93 -46.44 -3.66 -16.55
CA GLN A 93 -47.07 -2.99 -17.69
C GLN A 93 -46.96 -3.82 -18.96
N TYR A 94 -45.79 -4.39 -19.24
CA TYR A 94 -45.59 -5.28 -20.36
C TYR A 94 -46.51 -6.50 -20.36
N ILE A 95 -46.72 -7.12 -19.19
CA ILE A 95 -47.66 -8.24 -19.04
C ILE A 95 -49.11 -7.77 -19.27
N ARG A 96 -49.49 -6.61 -18.71
CA ARG A 96 -50.82 -6.01 -18.92
C ARG A 96 -51.08 -5.69 -20.38
N ASP A 97 -50.10 -5.13 -21.08
CA ASP A 97 -50.23 -4.77 -22.49
C ASP A 97 -50.41 -6.04 -23.36
N VAL A 98 -49.65 -7.11 -23.10
CA VAL A 98 -49.83 -8.41 -23.77
C VAL A 98 -51.22 -8.99 -23.48
N ALA A 99 -51.67 -8.98 -22.23
CA ALA A 99 -52.99 -9.48 -21.84
C ALA A 99 -54.11 -8.67 -22.51
N SER A 100 -54.04 -7.34 -22.43
CA SER A 100 -55.01 -6.43 -23.05
C SER A 100 -55.07 -6.61 -24.56
N TYR A 101 -53.95 -6.86 -25.23
CA TYR A 101 -53.94 -7.16 -26.66
C TYR A 101 -54.59 -8.50 -26.99
N MET A 102 -54.41 -9.54 -26.15
CA MET A 102 -55.09 -10.83 -26.33
C MET A 102 -56.61 -10.71 -26.10
N ASP A 103 -57.03 -9.93 -25.10
CA ASP A 103 -58.45 -9.67 -24.80
C ASP A 103 -59.11 -8.76 -25.85
N SER A 104 -58.36 -7.83 -26.43
CA SER A 104 -58.82 -6.91 -27.50
C SER A 104 -59.00 -7.59 -28.85
N LYS A 105 -58.69 -8.88 -28.97
CA LYS A 105 -58.91 -9.68 -30.18
C LYS A 105 -60.33 -10.28 -30.08
N PRO A 106 -61.39 -9.64 -30.65
CA PRO A 106 -62.70 -10.27 -30.63
C PRO A 106 -62.62 -11.58 -31.41
N ASN A 107 -63.38 -12.59 -30.97
CA ASN A 107 -63.67 -13.78 -31.77
C ASN A 107 -64.35 -13.35 -33.07
N SER A 108 -63.57 -13.04 -34.10
CA SER A 108 -64.06 -12.91 -35.46
C SER A 108 -64.31 -14.32 -35.98
N VAL A 109 -65.45 -14.88 -35.57
CA VAL A 109 -66.13 -15.87 -36.38
C VAL A 109 -66.43 -15.21 -37.74
N THR A 110 -66.11 -15.95 -38.80
CA THR A 110 -66.44 -15.72 -40.23
C THR A 110 -65.66 -14.66 -41.03
N GLY A 111 -64.61 -15.11 -41.73
CA GLY A 111 -64.13 -14.51 -42.98
C GLY A 111 -62.61 -14.69 -43.22
N PRO A 112 -62.16 -15.19 -44.39
CA PRO A 112 -60.74 -15.40 -44.65
C PRO A 112 -60.02 -14.07 -44.93
N SER A 113 -58.83 -13.93 -44.31
CA SER A 113 -57.76 -13.00 -44.69
C SER A 113 -57.89 -11.51 -44.33
N LYS A 114 -57.68 -11.18 -43.04
CA LYS A 114 -56.94 -9.96 -42.63
C LYS A 114 -56.09 -10.23 -41.38
N ALA A 115 -55.10 -11.12 -41.51
CA ALA A 115 -54.21 -11.55 -40.42
C ALA A 115 -52.75 -10.98 -40.35
N PRO A 116 -52.28 -9.93 -41.09
CA PRO A 116 -50.90 -9.45 -40.90
C PRO A 116 -50.73 -8.30 -39.89
N ALA A 117 -51.69 -7.37 -39.81
CA ALA A 117 -51.47 -6.08 -39.14
C ALA A 117 -51.38 -6.19 -37.61
N GLY A 118 -52.25 -6.98 -36.99
CA GLY A 118 -52.18 -7.21 -35.53
C GLY A 118 -50.93 -7.99 -35.12
N HIS A 119 -50.58 -9.05 -35.86
CA HIS A 119 -49.38 -9.84 -35.56
C HIS A 119 -48.11 -8.99 -35.68
N ALA A 120 -48.05 -8.05 -36.62
CA ALA A 120 -46.95 -7.10 -36.74
C ALA A 120 -46.87 -6.12 -35.56
N ALA A 121 -48.00 -5.66 -35.02
CA ALA A 121 -48.05 -4.78 -33.84
C ALA A 121 -47.64 -5.49 -32.54
N MET A 122 -48.05 -6.75 -32.34
CA MET A 122 -47.57 -7.56 -31.22
C MET A 122 -46.06 -7.81 -31.33
N ARG A 123 -45.58 -8.13 -32.53
CA ARG A 123 -44.16 -8.36 -32.78
C ARG A 123 -43.33 -7.11 -32.49
N SER A 124 -43.76 -5.94 -32.93
CA SER A 124 -43.05 -4.68 -32.64
C SER A 124 -43.05 -4.33 -31.15
N PHE A 125 -44.13 -4.64 -30.42
CA PHE A 125 -44.20 -4.46 -28.97
C PHE A 125 -43.23 -5.38 -28.21
N VAL A 126 -43.25 -6.69 -28.50
CA VAL A 126 -42.31 -7.66 -27.92
C VAL A 126 -40.86 -7.29 -28.29
N ASP A 127 -40.61 -6.86 -29.52
CA ASP A 127 -39.29 -6.39 -29.95
C ASP A 127 -38.86 -5.11 -29.22
N SER A 128 -39.79 -4.22 -28.85
CA SER A 128 -39.50 -3.06 -28.00
C SER A 128 -39.13 -3.49 -26.58
N MET A 129 -39.94 -4.36 -25.97
CA MET A 129 -39.69 -4.92 -24.63
C MET A 129 -38.32 -5.61 -24.56
N LEU A 130 -37.99 -6.46 -25.53
CA LEU A 130 -36.70 -7.15 -25.58
C LEU A 130 -35.53 -6.19 -25.75
N ARG A 131 -35.68 -5.12 -26.55
CA ARG A 131 -34.66 -4.06 -26.68
C ARG A 131 -34.43 -3.35 -25.36
N ASP A 132 -35.51 -3.01 -24.66
CA ASP A 132 -35.48 -2.31 -23.38
C ASP A 132 -34.82 -3.14 -22.27
N ILE A 133 -35.18 -4.42 -22.18
CA ILE A 133 -34.55 -5.37 -21.25
C ILE A 133 -33.05 -5.49 -21.56
N ARG A 134 -32.68 -5.68 -22.83
CA ARG A 134 -31.26 -5.77 -23.23
C ARG A 134 -30.50 -4.47 -22.91
N ALA A 135 -31.09 -3.30 -23.13
CA ALA A 135 -30.45 -2.02 -22.83
C ALA A 135 -30.23 -1.82 -21.31
N SER A 136 -31.21 -2.20 -20.49
CA SER A 136 -31.10 -2.20 -19.04
C SER A 136 -29.96 -3.09 -18.55
N TYR A 137 -29.91 -4.35 -19.00
CA TYR A 137 -28.85 -5.27 -18.61
C TYR A 137 -27.47 -4.78 -19.05
N LYS A 138 -27.34 -4.23 -20.26
CA LYS A 138 -26.09 -3.61 -20.73
C LYS A 138 -25.67 -2.43 -19.85
N SER A 139 -26.60 -1.54 -19.49
CA SER A 139 -26.32 -0.42 -18.59
C SER A 139 -25.85 -0.88 -17.21
N ARG A 140 -26.50 -1.90 -16.65
CA ARG A 140 -26.09 -2.49 -15.36
C ARG A 140 -24.72 -3.16 -15.43
N GLU A 141 -24.46 -3.91 -16.49
CA GLU A 141 -23.16 -4.55 -16.73
C GLU A 141 -22.05 -3.50 -16.84
N GLU A 142 -22.29 -2.41 -17.57
CA GLU A 142 -21.36 -1.29 -17.66
C GLU A 142 -21.10 -0.64 -16.29
N GLN A 143 -22.13 -0.42 -15.48
CA GLN A 143 -21.97 0.11 -14.12
C GLN A 143 -21.11 -0.81 -13.25
N LEU A 144 -21.37 -2.12 -13.28
CA LEU A 144 -20.58 -3.10 -12.54
C LEU A 144 -19.13 -3.15 -13.04
N ALA A 145 -18.93 -3.10 -14.35
CA ALA A 145 -17.60 -3.04 -14.94
C ALA A 145 -16.84 -1.76 -14.53
N ARG A 146 -17.52 -0.60 -14.50
CA ARG A 146 -16.93 0.67 -14.04
C ARG A 146 -16.56 0.60 -12.55
N ALA A 147 -17.45 0.08 -11.71
CA ALA A 147 -17.19 -0.10 -10.28
C ALA A 147 -16.01 -1.05 -10.04
N ALA A 148 -15.96 -2.20 -10.72
CA ALA A 148 -14.86 -3.16 -10.65
C ALA A 148 -13.52 -2.52 -11.06
N ARG A 149 -13.49 -1.77 -12.16
CA ARG A 149 -12.31 -0.99 -12.58
C ARG A 149 -11.90 0.03 -11.52
N GLY A 150 -12.87 0.72 -10.91
CA GLY A 150 -12.65 1.67 -9.82
C GLY A 150 -12.04 1.03 -8.57
N TYR A 151 -12.57 -0.13 -8.14
CA TYR A 151 -12.00 -0.91 -7.03
C TYR A 151 -10.58 -1.38 -7.35
N LYS A 152 -10.34 -1.92 -8.55
CA LYS A 152 -8.99 -2.31 -9.00
C LYS A 152 -8.01 -1.14 -8.96
N LYS A 153 -8.43 0.06 -9.38
CA LYS A 153 -7.60 1.28 -9.29
C LYS A 153 -7.29 1.66 -7.84
N ARG A 154 -8.30 1.68 -6.96
CA ARG A 154 -8.12 1.97 -5.53
C ARG A 154 -7.21 0.96 -4.85
N MET A 155 -7.37 -0.33 -5.13
CA MET A 155 -6.51 -1.39 -4.61
C MET A 155 -5.05 -1.23 -5.04
N LYS A 156 -4.79 -0.87 -6.30
CA LYS A 156 -3.43 -0.54 -6.75
C LYS A 156 -2.81 0.65 -6.01
N VAL A 157 -3.60 1.70 -5.75
CA VAL A 157 -3.14 2.87 -4.98
C VAL A 157 -2.83 2.48 -3.54
N LEU A 158 -3.69 1.66 -2.91
CA LEU A 158 -3.47 1.16 -1.55
C LEU A 158 -2.23 0.27 -1.47
N ALA A 159 -2.04 -0.64 -2.43
CA ALA A 159 -0.85 -1.48 -2.50
C ALA A 159 0.44 -0.65 -2.61
N LYS A 160 0.44 0.43 -3.40
CA LYS A 160 1.58 1.35 -3.48
C LYS A 160 1.84 2.10 -2.16
N LYS A 161 0.79 2.55 -1.48
CA LYS A 161 0.92 3.16 -0.15
C LYS A 161 1.48 2.17 0.87
N HIS A 162 1.04 0.92 0.82
CA HIS A 162 1.54 -0.16 1.66
C HIS A 162 3.03 -0.45 1.41
N GLU A 163 3.45 -0.50 0.15
CA GLU A 163 4.87 -0.64 -0.21
C GLU A 163 5.72 0.51 0.36
N ASN A 164 5.27 1.76 0.23
CA ASN A 164 5.95 2.90 0.83
C ASN A 164 6.03 2.80 2.35
N LEU A 165 4.96 2.33 3.00
CA LEU A 165 4.93 2.13 4.45
C LEU A 165 5.90 1.03 4.88
N LEU A 166 5.99 -0.08 4.14
CA LEU A 166 6.97 -1.14 4.40
C LEU A 166 8.41 -0.63 4.29
N ILE A 167 8.70 0.25 3.32
CA ILE A 167 10.01 0.88 3.18
C ILE A 167 10.32 1.75 4.42
N ALA A 168 9.37 2.59 4.85
CA ALA A 168 9.54 3.44 6.02
C ALA A 168 9.70 2.61 7.32
N TYR A 169 8.90 1.56 7.47
CA TYR A 169 8.99 0.62 8.58
C TYR A 169 10.34 -0.09 8.61
N GLY A 170 10.83 -0.57 7.45
CA GLY A 170 12.15 -1.19 7.34
C GLY A 170 13.28 -0.24 7.74
N LEU A 171 13.23 1.01 7.29
CA LEU A 171 14.19 2.04 7.70
C LEU A 171 14.16 2.28 9.21
N GLN A 172 12.96 2.39 9.80
CA GLN A 172 12.79 2.58 11.24
C GLN A 172 13.34 1.38 12.04
N ARG A 173 13.11 0.15 11.58
CA ARG A 173 13.67 -1.05 12.21
C ARG A 173 15.19 -1.06 12.18
N GLU A 174 15.79 -0.65 11.08
CA GLU A 174 17.25 -0.55 10.97
C GLU A 174 17.80 0.53 11.90
N GLN A 175 17.14 1.69 11.97
CA GLN A 175 17.49 2.75 12.92
C GLN A 175 17.43 2.24 14.36
N ILE A 176 16.35 1.56 14.76
CA ILE A 176 16.22 0.97 16.11
C ILE A 176 17.33 -0.06 16.37
N ARG A 177 17.67 -0.89 15.38
CA ARG A 177 18.77 -1.86 15.52
C ARG A 177 20.13 -1.19 15.67
N SER A 178 20.35 -0.05 15.01
CA SER A 178 21.60 0.71 15.10
C SER A 178 21.74 1.54 16.38
N LEU A 179 20.63 2.05 16.92
CA LEU A 179 20.58 2.92 18.11
C LEU A 179 20.32 2.16 19.41
N GLY A 180 19.63 1.02 19.34
CA GLY A 180 19.20 0.23 20.50
C GLY A 180 20.26 -0.76 20.96
N SER A 181 20.39 -0.93 22.29
CA SER A 181 21.06 -2.11 22.86
C SER A 181 20.30 -3.39 22.48
N SER A 182 20.97 -4.54 22.50
CA SER A 182 20.50 -5.85 21.96
C SER A 182 19.15 -6.37 22.49
N ALA A 183 18.52 -5.69 23.44
CA ALA A 183 17.25 -6.04 24.07
C ALA A 183 16.01 -5.35 23.47
N MET A 184 16.14 -4.42 22.51
CA MET A 184 14.98 -3.72 21.94
C MET A 184 14.29 -4.54 20.84
N ASP A 185 13.01 -4.89 21.04
CA ASP A 185 12.20 -5.56 20.03
C ASP A 185 11.91 -4.62 18.84
N CYS A 186 12.38 -5.02 17.65
CA CYS A 186 12.19 -4.29 16.41
C CYS A 186 10.87 -4.66 15.70
N GLY A 187 9.99 -5.43 16.34
CA GLY A 187 8.71 -5.85 15.79
C GLY A 187 8.80 -6.90 14.66
N PRO A 188 7.66 -7.29 14.08
CA PRO A 188 7.57 -8.33 13.05
C PRO A 188 8.43 -8.04 11.82
N ALA A 189 8.91 -9.09 11.16
CA ALA A 189 9.64 -8.97 9.90
C ALA A 189 8.75 -8.44 8.76
N GLU A 190 9.30 -7.63 7.87
CA GLU A 190 8.60 -7.06 6.69
C GLU A 190 7.94 -8.14 5.82
N LEU A 191 8.55 -9.33 5.77
CA LEU A 191 8.02 -10.51 5.09
C LEU A 191 6.62 -10.93 5.55
N HIS A 192 6.29 -10.73 6.83
CA HIS A 192 4.98 -11.06 7.38
C HIS A 192 3.93 -10.01 7.03
N LEU A 193 4.36 -8.82 6.60
CA LEU A 193 3.51 -7.70 6.27
C LEU A 193 3.34 -7.53 4.74
N SER A 194 4.10 -8.25 3.92
CA SER A 194 3.99 -8.19 2.46
C SER A 194 2.64 -8.69 1.92
N ILE A 195 2.03 -7.92 1.03
CA ILE A 195 0.83 -8.32 0.28
C ILE A 195 1.18 -9.54 -0.57
N THR A 196 0.41 -10.63 -0.45
CA THR A 196 0.61 -11.88 -1.23
C THR A 196 -0.25 -11.95 -2.49
N ASP A 197 -1.22 -11.05 -2.65
CA ASP A 197 -2.19 -11.08 -3.75
C ASP A 197 -1.50 -10.89 -5.13
N PRO A 198 -1.53 -11.91 -6.02
CA PRO A 198 -0.85 -11.88 -7.31
C PRO A 198 -1.43 -10.86 -8.29
N GLU A 199 -2.67 -10.40 -8.12
CA GLU A 199 -3.26 -9.37 -9.00
C GLU A 199 -2.76 -7.96 -8.71
N LEU A 200 -2.21 -7.75 -7.52
CA LEU A 200 -1.75 -6.45 -7.02
C LEU A 200 -0.24 -6.28 -7.13
N LEU A 201 0.51 -7.38 -7.12
CA LEU A 201 1.97 -7.35 -7.19
C LEU A 201 2.48 -7.21 -8.62
N THR A 202 3.47 -6.33 -8.80
CA THR A 202 4.26 -6.34 -10.03
C THR A 202 5.18 -7.56 -10.07
N ASN A 203 5.65 -7.96 -11.26
CA ASN A 203 6.58 -9.08 -11.41
C ASN A 203 7.83 -8.89 -10.53
N SER A 204 8.36 -7.66 -10.49
CA SER A 204 9.49 -7.30 -9.65
C SER A 204 9.17 -7.48 -8.15
N SER A 205 8.02 -7.02 -7.67
CA SER A 205 7.62 -7.21 -6.26
C SER A 205 7.47 -8.70 -5.89
N ARG A 206 7.01 -9.54 -6.83
CA ARG A 206 6.90 -11.00 -6.61
C ARG A 206 8.28 -11.65 -6.48
N GLU A 207 9.20 -11.32 -7.39
CA GLU A 207 10.58 -11.81 -7.33
C GLU A 207 11.28 -11.35 -6.06
N LEU A 208 11.07 -10.10 -5.66
CA LEU A 208 11.66 -9.54 -4.45
C LEU A 208 11.15 -10.24 -3.18
N ASN A 209 9.85 -10.58 -3.13
CA ASN A 209 9.29 -11.37 -2.03
C ASN A 209 9.85 -12.81 -2.01
N ARG A 210 10.03 -13.44 -3.17
CA ARG A 210 10.67 -14.76 -3.27
C ARG A 210 12.11 -14.71 -2.76
N LEU A 211 12.89 -13.73 -3.20
CA LEU A 211 14.28 -13.55 -2.76
C LEU A 211 14.38 -13.30 -1.25
N ARG A 212 13.46 -12.54 -0.67
CA ARG A 212 13.41 -12.34 0.79
C ARG A 212 13.10 -13.65 1.53
N GLN A 213 12.21 -14.49 1.02
CA GLN A 213 11.93 -15.80 1.60
C GLN A 213 13.13 -16.75 1.50
N GLU A 214 13.81 -16.77 0.35
CA GLU A 214 15.04 -17.55 0.16
C GLU A 214 16.15 -17.06 1.09
N LYS A 215 16.31 -15.74 1.25
CA LYS A 215 17.22 -15.14 2.23
C LYS A 215 16.92 -15.61 3.66
N ALA A 216 15.67 -15.53 4.11
CA ALA A 216 15.29 -15.94 5.46
C ALA A 216 15.56 -17.44 5.72
N LYS A 217 15.34 -18.29 4.71
CA LYS A 217 15.68 -19.72 4.79
C LYS A 217 17.19 -19.93 4.93
N LEU A 218 17.99 -19.23 4.13
CA LEU A 218 19.46 -19.32 4.19
C LEU A 218 20.01 -18.78 5.52
N GLU A 219 19.45 -17.70 6.05
CA GLU A 219 19.82 -17.16 7.37
C GLU A 219 19.55 -18.16 8.49
N MET A 220 18.38 -18.84 8.45
CA MET A 220 18.04 -19.89 9.41
C MET A 220 18.99 -21.10 9.30
N GLN A 221 19.31 -21.55 8.09
CA GLN A 221 20.30 -22.62 7.86
C GLN A 221 21.70 -22.24 8.36
N LEU A 222 22.14 -20.99 8.15
CA LEU A 222 23.40 -20.49 8.68
C LEU A 222 23.40 -20.48 10.21
N GLN A 223 22.30 -20.07 10.83
CA GLN A 223 22.16 -20.03 12.27
C GLN A 223 22.16 -21.43 12.89
N GLU A 224 21.51 -22.41 12.24
CA GLU A 224 21.55 -23.82 12.61
C GLU A 224 22.97 -24.41 12.51
N LEU A 225 23.69 -24.13 11.41
CA LEU A 225 25.07 -24.55 11.24
C LEU A 225 26.01 -23.89 12.25
N GLN A 226 25.80 -22.62 12.57
CA GLN A 226 26.55 -21.89 13.60
C GLN A 226 26.30 -22.47 15.01
N GLN A 227 25.05 -22.80 15.35
CA GLN A 227 24.73 -23.48 16.61
C GLN A 227 25.35 -24.88 16.64
N GLY A 228 25.26 -25.65 15.55
CA GLY A 228 25.88 -26.96 15.41
C GLY A 228 27.41 -26.91 15.57
N LEU A 229 28.08 -25.90 15.00
CA LEU A 229 29.51 -25.69 15.20
C LEU A 229 29.86 -25.23 16.62
N ALA A 230 29.03 -24.38 17.24
CA ALA A 230 29.24 -23.91 18.62
C ALA A 230 29.20 -25.08 19.62
N LEU A 231 28.31 -26.05 19.38
CA LEU A 231 28.19 -27.29 20.15
C LEU A 231 29.38 -28.25 19.95
N VAL A 232 30.08 -28.18 18.82
CA VAL A 232 31.22 -29.07 18.48
C VAL A 232 32.57 -28.46 18.85
N SER A 233 32.70 -27.12 18.87
CA SER A 233 34.01 -26.45 18.97
C SER A 233 34.32 -25.74 20.29
N GLY A 234 33.36 -25.52 21.21
CA GLY A 234 33.64 -25.00 22.55
C GLY A 234 34.41 -23.66 22.63
N GLN A 235 34.48 -22.90 21.54
CA GLN A 235 35.17 -21.60 21.45
C GLN A 235 34.23 -20.56 20.83
N ASP A 236 34.34 -19.31 21.29
CA ASP A 236 33.55 -18.17 20.82
C ASP A 236 33.77 -17.93 19.31
N LEU A 237 32.79 -18.35 18.51
CA LEU A 237 32.81 -18.29 17.04
C LEU A 237 32.70 -16.87 16.45
N HIS A 238 32.60 -15.84 17.29
CA HIS A 238 32.53 -14.46 16.82
C HIS A 238 33.85 -13.99 16.17
N GLU A 239 35.00 -14.50 16.66
CA GLU A 239 36.32 -14.10 16.14
C GLU A 239 36.69 -14.79 14.81
N LEU A 240 36.16 -15.98 14.52
CA LEU A 240 36.49 -16.74 13.31
C LEU A 240 35.78 -16.21 12.05
N PHE A 241 34.61 -15.60 12.19
CA PHE A 241 33.83 -15.09 11.04
C PHE A 241 34.10 -13.62 10.69
N CYS A 242 34.68 -12.84 11.60
CA CYS A 242 34.99 -11.43 11.35
C CYS A 242 36.08 -11.21 10.28
N HIS A 243 36.89 -12.22 9.95
CA HIS A 243 37.99 -12.10 8.99
C HIS A 243 37.68 -12.50 7.55
N ARG A 244 36.44 -12.87 7.20
CA ARG A 244 36.04 -13.07 5.80
C ARG A 244 35.22 -11.89 5.28
N GLN A 245 35.78 -10.69 5.35
CA GLN A 245 35.33 -9.64 4.43
C GLN A 245 35.57 -10.12 3.00
N PRO A 246 34.66 -9.87 2.05
CA PRO A 246 34.94 -10.18 0.65
C PRO A 246 36.19 -9.40 0.26
N ASP A 247 37.21 -10.11 -0.23
CA ASP A 247 38.45 -9.50 -0.72
C ASP A 247 38.12 -8.30 -1.61
N GLU A 248 38.95 -7.25 -1.56
CA GLU A 248 38.81 -6.05 -2.41
C GLU A 248 38.66 -6.41 -3.90
N GLN A 249 39.27 -7.54 -4.29
CA GLN A 249 39.14 -8.21 -5.59
C GLN A 249 37.70 -8.66 -5.92
N GLY A 250 36.98 -9.26 -4.96
CA GLY A 250 35.59 -9.69 -5.14
C GLY A 250 34.64 -8.50 -5.33
N TRP A 251 34.86 -7.43 -4.57
CA TRP A 251 34.12 -6.18 -4.77
C TRP A 251 34.47 -5.48 -6.09
N ALA A 252 35.72 -5.55 -6.53
CA ALA A 252 36.12 -5.05 -7.84
C ALA A 252 35.43 -5.80 -8.99
N GLU A 253 35.27 -7.12 -8.87
CA GLU A 253 34.58 -7.95 -9.85
C GLU A 253 33.08 -7.67 -9.90
N VAL A 254 32.42 -7.49 -8.76
CA VAL A 254 31.00 -7.07 -8.71
C VAL A 254 30.82 -5.70 -9.36
N ARG A 255 31.68 -4.72 -9.06
CA ARG A 255 31.65 -3.40 -9.71
C ARG A 255 31.92 -3.46 -11.21
N LYS A 256 32.72 -4.43 -11.68
CA LYS A 256 32.97 -4.67 -13.09
C LYS A 256 31.72 -5.22 -13.77
N LYS A 257 31.11 -6.28 -13.22
CA LYS A 257 29.87 -6.87 -13.74
C LYS A 257 28.70 -5.87 -13.77
N LEU A 258 28.58 -5.01 -12.75
CA LEU A 258 27.55 -3.98 -12.74
C LEU A 258 27.74 -2.96 -13.87
N ARG A 259 28.99 -2.56 -14.13
CA ARG A 259 29.33 -1.66 -15.24
C ARG A 259 29.04 -2.31 -16.59
N GLU A 260 29.46 -3.56 -16.78
CA GLU A 260 29.19 -4.33 -18.00
C GLU A 260 27.68 -4.50 -18.24
N PHE A 261 26.91 -4.83 -17.21
CA PHE A 261 25.45 -4.93 -17.31
C PHE A 261 24.82 -3.59 -17.71
N THR A 262 25.27 -2.49 -17.08
CA THR A 262 24.76 -1.14 -17.38
C THR A 262 25.07 -0.75 -18.83
N LEU A 263 26.30 -0.97 -19.29
CA LEU A 263 26.73 -0.66 -20.66
C LEU A 263 25.98 -1.51 -21.69
N ASN A 264 25.85 -2.82 -21.48
CA ASN A 264 25.12 -3.70 -22.40
C ASN A 264 23.62 -3.34 -22.47
N THR A 265 23.03 -2.97 -21.33
CA THR A 265 21.62 -2.55 -21.29
C THR A 265 21.43 -1.23 -22.04
N GLN A 266 22.34 -0.27 -21.84
CA GLN A 266 22.37 1.00 -22.55
C GLN A 266 22.47 0.80 -24.07
N GLU A 267 23.42 -0.01 -24.52
CA GLU A 267 23.63 -0.30 -25.95
C GLU A 267 22.39 -0.92 -26.60
N ASN A 268 21.75 -1.89 -25.93
CA ASN A 268 20.53 -2.51 -26.43
C ASN A 268 19.37 -1.51 -26.55
N LEU A 269 19.21 -0.61 -25.57
CA LEU A 269 18.21 0.45 -25.64
C LEU A 269 18.49 1.45 -26.76
N GLU A 270 19.75 1.80 -27.00
CA GLU A 270 20.13 2.69 -28.11
C GLU A 270 19.90 2.02 -29.48
N GLN A 271 20.14 0.72 -29.59
CA GLN A 271 19.84 -0.07 -30.77
C GLN A 271 18.32 -0.17 -31.03
N GLN A 272 17.52 -0.40 -29.99
CA GLN A 272 16.06 -0.39 -30.11
C GLN A 272 15.55 1.00 -30.51
N ARG A 273 16.12 2.07 -29.92
CA ARG A 273 15.76 3.45 -30.26
C ARG A 273 16.07 3.76 -31.72
N SER A 274 17.23 3.36 -32.23
CA SER A 274 17.58 3.59 -33.65
C SER A 274 16.66 2.81 -34.59
N GLN A 275 16.35 1.55 -34.28
CA GLN A 275 15.39 0.75 -35.06
C GLN A 275 13.99 1.38 -35.09
N LEU A 276 13.51 1.87 -33.95
CA LEU A 276 12.22 2.55 -33.86
C LEU A 276 12.21 3.86 -34.64
N LEU A 277 13.29 4.64 -34.58
CA LEU A 277 13.42 5.87 -35.38
C LEU A 277 13.39 5.57 -36.87
N THR A 278 14.12 4.57 -37.36
CA THR A 278 14.08 4.18 -38.78
C THR A 278 12.67 3.74 -39.20
N ARG A 279 11.97 2.96 -38.36
CA ARG A 279 10.58 2.56 -38.64
C ARG A 279 9.61 3.72 -38.64
N ALA A 280 9.80 4.70 -37.75
CA ALA A 280 8.98 5.90 -37.70
C ALA A 280 9.17 6.75 -38.96
N VAL A 281 10.42 6.96 -39.40
CA VAL A 281 10.72 7.69 -40.64
C VAL A 281 10.11 7.00 -41.86
N MET A 282 10.26 5.68 -42.00
CA MET A 282 9.61 4.95 -43.10
C MET A 282 8.08 5.06 -43.06
N ALA A 283 7.47 5.07 -41.87
CA ALA A 283 6.03 5.24 -41.75
C ALA A 283 5.59 6.67 -42.12
N GLU A 284 6.38 7.69 -41.75
CA GLU A 284 6.16 9.08 -42.15
C GLU A 284 6.26 9.24 -43.68
N GLU A 285 7.27 8.63 -44.31
CA GLU A 285 7.42 8.59 -45.77
C GLU A 285 6.20 7.93 -46.44
N GLN A 286 5.77 6.77 -45.95
CA GLN A 286 4.56 6.09 -46.46
C GLN A 286 3.31 6.95 -46.35
N VAL A 287 3.15 7.69 -45.24
CA VAL A 287 2.02 8.62 -45.08
C VAL A 287 2.12 9.77 -46.07
N LEU A 288 3.30 10.32 -46.31
CA LEU A 288 3.52 11.36 -47.33
C LEU A 288 3.22 10.85 -48.74
N GLU A 289 3.62 9.62 -49.08
CA GLU A 289 3.30 8.99 -50.36
C GLU A 289 1.79 8.80 -50.54
N LEU A 290 1.09 8.30 -49.51
CA LEU A 290 -0.37 8.13 -49.54
C LEU A 290 -1.08 9.49 -49.64
N GLN A 291 -0.59 10.51 -48.93
CA GLN A 291 -1.12 11.88 -49.04
C GLN A 291 -0.93 12.43 -50.45
N GLY A 292 0.26 12.27 -51.04
CA GLY A 292 0.54 12.66 -52.41
C GLY A 292 -0.34 11.93 -53.42
N TYR A 293 -0.62 10.65 -53.21
CA TYR A 293 -1.55 9.87 -54.04
C TYR A 293 -2.98 10.42 -53.95
N ILE A 294 -3.45 10.73 -52.73
CA ILE A 294 -4.77 11.35 -52.51
C ILE A 294 -4.86 12.69 -53.25
N ASP A 295 -3.84 13.54 -53.09
CA ASP A 295 -3.82 14.88 -53.68
C ASP A 295 -3.76 14.83 -55.22
N GLN A 296 -3.09 13.84 -55.80
CA GLN A 296 -2.96 13.69 -57.26
C GLN A 296 -4.14 12.98 -57.92
N HIS A 297 -4.72 11.97 -57.27
CA HIS A 297 -5.69 11.06 -57.90
C HIS A 297 -7.10 11.12 -57.32
N LEU A 298 -7.27 11.58 -56.08
CA LEU A 298 -8.56 11.56 -55.39
C LEU A 298 -9.13 12.97 -55.14
N ALA A 299 -8.32 14.02 -55.20
CA ALA A 299 -8.74 15.41 -54.97
C ALA A 299 -9.29 16.15 -56.21
N ARG A 300 -10.03 15.45 -57.11
CA ARG A 300 -10.84 16.09 -58.17
C ARG A 300 -12.31 16.17 -57.78
#